data_AF-A0A2D0K3K6-F1
#
_entry.id   AF-A0A2D0K3K6-F1
#
_cell.length_a   1.000
_cell.length_b   1.000
_cell.length_c   1.000
_cell.angle_alpha   90.00
_cell.angle_beta   90.00
_cell.angle_gamma   90.00
#
_symmetry.space_group_name_H-M   'P 1'
#
loop_
_entity.id
_entity.type
_entity.pdbx_description
1 polymer ?
#
loop_
_entity_poly.entity_id
_entity_poly.type
_entity_poly.pdbx_seq_one_letter_code
_entity_poly.pdbx_strand_id
1 'polypeptide(L)'
;MPYFSSMKGKQRRGLDYTPLFMFLLSKIGEKWDAVHSEAIQRLDRPEPIFWIVALHEHEQRDYIRCGESSYYNGLFVDEYGFLRTVNSNLSENDIPILCQCCTHTFNGIPIRR
;
A
#
# COMPACT_ATOMS: atom_id res chain seq x y z
N MET A 1 24.29 -22.12 -15.45
CA MET A 1 22.86 -22.48 -15.20
C MET A 1 22.38 -21.68 -14.00
N PRO A 2 21.39 -20.79 -14.11
CA PRO A 2 20.87 -20.12 -12.93
C PRO A 2 19.87 -21.03 -12.23
N TYR A 3 20.13 -21.25 -10.94
CA TYR A 3 19.31 -22.03 -10.02
C TYR A 3 18.19 -21.13 -9.50
N PHE A 4 16.96 -21.28 -10.03
CA PHE A 4 15.80 -20.61 -9.47
C PHE A 4 15.40 -21.33 -8.18
N SER A 5 15.71 -20.71 -7.04
CA SER A 5 15.31 -21.21 -5.74
C SER A 5 13.78 -21.31 -5.65
N SER A 6 13.35 -22.55 -5.45
CA SER A 6 12.00 -23.02 -5.17
C SER A 6 11.17 -22.05 -4.32
N MET A 7 9.99 -21.67 -4.85
CA MET A 7 8.93 -20.98 -4.11
C MET A 7 8.42 -21.88 -2.98
N LYS A 8 9.04 -21.76 -1.80
CA LYS A 8 8.62 -22.45 -0.59
C LYS A 8 7.54 -21.67 0.14
N GLY A 9 6.41 -22.34 0.35
CA GLY A 9 5.71 -22.29 1.64
C GLY A 9 4.33 -21.65 1.61
N LYS A 10 3.31 -22.49 1.44
CA LYS A 10 2.00 -22.30 2.07
C LYS A 10 2.20 -22.19 3.58
N GLN A 11 2.33 -20.98 4.08
CA GLN A 11 2.30 -20.67 5.50
C GLN A 11 1.16 -19.67 5.64
N ARG A 12 0.23 -19.89 6.57
CA ARG A 12 -0.84 -18.94 6.91
C ARG A 12 -0.19 -17.71 7.57
N ARG A 13 0.54 -16.93 6.76
CA ARG A 13 1.11 -15.63 7.10
C ARG A 13 -0.03 -14.63 7.05
N GLY A 14 0.02 -13.59 7.87
CA GLY A 14 -0.96 -12.49 7.82
C GLY A 14 -1.19 -12.09 6.37
N LEU A 15 -2.45 -11.90 5.98
CA LEU A 15 -2.83 -11.65 4.59
C LEU A 15 -1.92 -10.54 4.03
N ASP A 16 -1.08 -10.90 3.05
CA ASP A 16 -0.14 -9.98 2.43
C ASP A 16 -0.94 -9.08 1.48
N TYR A 17 -1.32 -7.90 1.99
CA TYR A 17 -2.09 -6.91 1.22
C TYR A 17 -1.22 -6.03 0.32
N THR A 18 0.08 -6.30 0.24
CA THR A 18 1.00 -5.62 -0.66
C THR A 18 0.49 -5.54 -2.12
N PRO A 19 -0.04 -6.62 -2.74
CA PRO A 19 -0.59 -6.52 -4.10
C PRO A 19 -1.79 -5.57 -4.21
N LEU A 20 -2.65 -5.54 -3.19
CA LEU A 20 -3.79 -4.62 -3.13
C LEU A 20 -3.31 -3.16 -3.07
N PHE A 21 -2.34 -2.88 -2.19
CA PHE A 21 -1.84 -1.52 -2.01
C PHE A 21 -1.13 -1.00 -3.27
N MET A 22 -0.34 -1.86 -3.93
CA MET A 22 0.29 -1.51 -5.20
C MET A 22 -0.74 -1.28 -6.31
N PHE A 23 -1.81 -2.08 -6.34
CA PHE A 23 -2.94 -1.86 -7.25
C PHE A 23 -3.58 -0.49 -7.01
N LEU A 24 -3.93 -0.15 -5.76
CA LEU A 24 -4.54 1.14 -5.43
C LEU A 24 -3.63 2.32 -5.76
N LEU A 25 -2.33 2.21 -5.50
CA LEU A 25 -1.34 3.23 -5.88
C LEU A 25 -1.26 3.40 -7.40
N SER A 26 -1.39 2.33 -8.18
CA SER A 26 -1.41 2.43 -9.65
C SER A 26 -2.67 3.12 -10.21
N LYS A 27 -3.71 3.26 -9.38
CA LYS A 27 -5.03 3.81 -9.72
C LYS A 27 -5.24 5.25 -9.23
N ILE A 28 -4.19 5.93 -8.77
CA ILE A 28 -4.25 7.35 -8.41
C ILE A 28 -4.70 8.17 -9.63
N GLY A 29 -5.71 9.02 -9.43
CA GLY A 29 -6.33 9.82 -10.49
C GLY A 29 -7.49 9.13 -11.21
N GLU A 30 -7.82 7.88 -10.90
CA GLU A 30 -9.03 7.21 -11.38
C GLU A 30 -10.21 7.39 -10.43
N LYS A 31 -11.43 7.13 -10.92
CA LYS A 31 -12.66 7.19 -10.11
C LYS A 31 -12.67 6.08 -9.05
N TRP A 32 -12.88 6.47 -7.80
CA TRP A 32 -12.93 5.58 -6.65
C TRP A 32 -13.94 4.44 -6.82
N ASP A 33 -15.14 4.74 -7.29
CA ASP A 33 -16.22 3.75 -7.45
C ASP A 33 -15.81 2.56 -8.34
N ALA A 34 -15.14 2.84 -9.45
CA ALA A 34 -14.65 1.82 -10.38
C ALA A 34 -13.49 1.01 -9.76
N VAL A 35 -12.53 1.71 -9.14
CA VAL A 35 -11.36 1.09 -8.50
C VAL A 35 -11.76 0.20 -7.33
N HIS A 36 -12.68 0.68 -6.49
CA HIS A 36 -13.23 -0.04 -5.35
C HIS A 36 -13.99 -1.29 -5.80
N SER A 37 -14.83 -1.17 -6.83
CA SER A 37 -15.56 -2.30 -7.41
C SER A 37 -14.61 -3.37 -7.96
N GLU A 38 -13.53 -2.97 -8.64
CA GLU A 38 -12.49 -3.90 -9.13
C GLU A 38 -11.70 -4.54 -7.97
N ALA A 39 -11.36 -3.76 -6.94
CA ALA A 39 -10.63 -4.24 -5.78
C ALA A 39 -11.43 -5.30 -5.00
N ILE A 40 -12.71 -5.02 -4.69
CA ILE A 40 -13.56 -5.95 -3.94
C ILE A 40 -13.72 -7.28 -4.67
N GLN A 41 -13.82 -7.28 -6.00
CA GLN A 41 -13.93 -8.53 -6.78
C GLN A 41 -12.69 -9.44 -6.63
N ARG A 42 -11.54 -8.88 -6.29
CA ARG A 42 -10.28 -9.60 -6.13
C ARG A 42 -9.95 -9.93 -4.67
N LEU A 43 -10.70 -9.40 -3.72
CA LEU A 43 -10.45 -9.58 -2.29
C LEU A 43 -11.51 -10.48 -1.65
N ASP A 44 -11.07 -11.36 -0.75
CA ASP A 44 -11.99 -12.09 0.13
C ASP A 44 -12.74 -11.16 1.12
N ARG A 45 -12.19 -9.97 1.37
CA ARG A 45 -12.58 -9.07 2.46
C ARG A 45 -12.32 -7.61 2.08
N PRO A 46 -13.31 -6.69 2.16
CA PRO A 46 -13.14 -5.30 1.73
C PRO A 46 -12.39 -4.42 2.75
N GLU A 47 -12.31 -4.82 4.01
CA GLU A 47 -11.72 -4.03 5.10
C GLU A 47 -10.29 -3.51 4.84
N PRO A 48 -9.38 -4.28 4.20
CA PRO A 48 -8.00 -3.86 3.94
C PRO A 48 -7.90 -2.66 3.01
N ILE A 49 -8.92 -2.43 2.18
CA ILE A 49 -8.99 -1.25 1.30
C ILE A 49 -9.00 0.02 2.15
N PHE A 50 -9.78 0.04 3.23
CA PHE A 50 -9.91 1.17 4.15
C PHE A 50 -8.72 1.31 5.10
N TRP A 51 -7.74 0.41 5.07
CA TRP A 51 -6.50 0.59 5.83
C TRP A 51 -5.56 1.60 5.17
N ILE A 52 -5.63 1.71 3.84
CA ILE A 52 -4.82 2.65 3.04
C ILE A 52 -5.64 3.81 2.50
N VAL A 53 -6.94 3.61 2.20
CA VAL A 53 -7.81 4.65 1.64
C VAL A 53 -8.72 5.23 2.72
N ALA A 54 -8.61 6.53 2.94
CA ALA A 54 -9.51 7.32 3.78
C ALA A 54 -10.72 7.81 2.97
N LEU A 55 -11.92 7.55 3.46
CA LEU A 55 -13.15 8.11 2.88
C LEU A 55 -13.46 9.50 3.44
N HIS A 56 -12.98 9.78 4.65
CA HIS A 56 -13.18 11.04 5.33
C HIS A 56 -11.84 11.68 5.72
N GLU A 57 -11.81 13.02 5.79
CA GLU A 57 -10.59 13.78 6.09
C GLU A 57 -9.93 13.37 7.41
N HIS A 58 -10.72 13.04 8.44
CA HIS A 58 -10.21 12.64 9.75
C HIS A 58 -9.57 11.23 9.76
N GLU A 59 -9.79 10.42 8.73
CA GLU A 59 -9.18 9.10 8.57
C GLU A 59 -7.89 9.15 7.75
N GLN A 60 -7.58 10.30 7.14
CA GLN A 60 -6.39 10.47 6.31
C GLN A 60 -5.12 10.25 7.11
N ARG A 61 -4.19 9.54 6.48
CA ARG A 61 -2.85 9.27 7.02
C ARG A 61 -1.85 9.59 5.92
N ASP A 62 -0.73 10.23 6.25
CA ASP A 62 0.31 10.50 5.26
C ASP A 62 0.85 9.20 4.64
N TYR A 63 1.04 8.19 5.48
CA TYR A 63 1.47 6.86 5.07
C TYR A 63 0.94 5.79 6.01
N ILE A 64 0.99 4.55 5.52
CA ILE A 64 0.67 3.35 6.28
C ILE A 64 1.87 2.41 6.30
N ARG A 65 1.97 1.60 7.36
CA ARG A 65 2.95 0.53 7.47
C ARG A 65 2.23 -0.80 7.32
N CYS A 66 2.64 -1.60 6.34
CA CYS A 66 2.21 -2.98 6.16
C CYS A 66 3.32 -3.92 6.63
N GLY A 67 3.01 -4.77 7.60
CA GLY A 67 3.98 -5.66 8.20
C GLY A 67 5.12 -4.91 8.89
N GLU A 68 6.34 -5.44 8.79
CA GLU A 68 7.47 -4.94 9.56
C GLU A 68 8.30 -3.88 8.83
N SER A 69 8.36 -3.91 7.49
CA SER A 69 9.30 -3.05 6.76
C SER A 69 8.76 -2.38 5.51
N SER A 70 7.48 -2.57 5.18
CA SER A 70 6.86 -1.97 3.98
C SER A 70 5.98 -0.79 4.34
N TYR A 71 6.20 0.33 3.65
CA TYR A 71 5.48 1.58 3.82
C TYR A 71 4.82 1.96 2.50
N TYR A 72 3.64 2.57 2.58
CA TYR A 72 2.88 3.01 1.42
C TYR A 72 2.27 4.38 1.69
N ASN A 73 2.14 5.20 0.65
CA ASN A 73 1.41 6.45 0.74
C ASN A 73 -0.04 6.20 1.15
N GLY A 74 -0.54 7.00 2.08
CA GLY A 74 -1.96 7.01 2.37
C GLY A 74 -2.72 7.64 1.22
N LEU A 75 -3.89 7.08 0.97
CA LEU A 75 -4.77 7.48 -0.11
C LEU A 75 -6.06 8.04 0.48
N PHE A 76 -6.74 8.87 -0.29
CA PHE A 76 -8.06 9.38 0.07
C PHE A 76 -8.92 9.54 -1.17
N VAL A 77 -10.23 9.62 -0.95
CA VAL A 77 -11.21 9.93 -1.99
C VAL A 77 -11.52 11.42 -1.91
N ASP A 78 -11.29 12.15 -3.01
CA ASP A 78 -11.62 13.57 -3.09
C ASP A 78 -13.14 13.82 -3.22
N GLU A 79 -13.54 15.08 -3.11
CA GLU A 79 -14.94 15.52 -3.26
C GLU A 79 -15.56 15.18 -4.63
N TYR A 80 -14.73 14.96 -5.65
CA TYR A 80 -15.14 14.58 -7.00
C TYR A 80 -15.18 13.05 -7.19
N GLY A 81 -14.86 12.28 -6.15
CA GLY A 81 -14.85 10.82 -6.16
C GLY A 81 -13.61 10.21 -6.82
N PHE A 82 -12.50 10.93 -6.90
CA PHE A 82 -11.23 10.42 -7.44
C PHE A 82 -10.28 9.99 -6.33
N LEU A 83 -9.51 8.94 -6.60
CA LEU A 83 -8.48 8.44 -5.69
C LEU A 83 -7.24 9.34 -5.76
N ARG A 84 -6.80 9.88 -4.63
CA ARG A 84 -5.63 10.75 -4.52
C ARG A 84 -4.71 10.33 -3.39
N THR A 85 -3.45 10.76 -3.44
CA THR A 85 -2.49 10.63 -2.34
C THR A 85 -2.66 11.75 -1.33
N VAL A 86 -2.74 11.40 -0.04
CA VAL A 86 -2.89 12.36 1.07
C VAL A 86 -1.73 13.34 1.08
N ASN A 87 -0.49 12.83 0.97
CA ASN A 87 0.70 13.65 0.96
C ASN A 87 1.58 13.32 -0.24
N SER A 88 1.42 14.08 -1.31
CA SER A 88 2.23 13.94 -2.53
C SER A 88 3.70 14.37 -2.35
N ASN A 89 4.02 15.09 -1.27
CA ASN A 89 5.39 15.52 -0.96
C ASN A 89 6.14 14.51 -0.08
N LEU A 90 5.47 13.47 0.42
CA LEU A 90 6.08 12.48 1.28
C LEU A 90 7.16 11.70 0.51
N SER A 91 8.37 11.68 1.06
CA SER A 91 9.53 11.01 0.47
C SER A 91 10.00 9.85 1.36
N GLU A 92 10.88 9.01 0.81
CA GLU A 92 11.54 7.92 1.54
C GLU A 92 12.37 8.41 2.75
N ASN A 93 12.79 9.68 2.74
CA ASN A 93 13.53 10.31 3.83
C ASN A 93 12.63 10.61 5.05
N ASP A 94 11.33 10.82 4.84
CA ASP A 94 10.37 11.11 5.91
C ASP A 94 9.94 9.84 6.65
N ILE A 95 10.21 8.66 6.09
CA ILE A 95 9.85 7.38 6.70
C ILE A 95 10.78 7.09 7.89
N PRO A 96 10.25 6.86 9.12
CA PRO A 96 11.06 6.60 10.29
C PRO A 96 11.61 5.17 10.27
N ILE A 97 12.74 4.97 9.58
CA ILE A 97 13.47 3.71 9.55
C ILE A 97 14.36 3.61 10.79
N LEU A 98 13.96 2.75 11.72
CA LEU A 98 14.65 2.56 13.01
C LEU A 98 15.76 1.50 12.98
N CYS A 99 15.77 0.57 12.00
CA CYS A 99 16.88 -0.36 11.80
C CYS A 99 17.56 -0.15 10.44
N GLN A 100 18.88 -0.16 10.42
CA GLN A 100 19.69 -0.24 9.20
C GLN A 100 19.93 -1.69 8.75
N CYS A 101 19.55 -2.66 9.58
CA CYS A 101 19.75 -4.09 9.36
C CYS A 101 18.72 -4.71 8.40
N CYS A 102 17.57 -4.08 8.21
CA CYS A 102 16.43 -4.62 7.47
C CYS A 102 16.23 -3.87 6.15
N THR A 103 15.81 -4.59 5.11
CA THR A 103 15.37 -3.96 3.86
C THR A 103 13.98 -3.36 4.06
N HIS A 104 13.92 -2.03 4.09
CA HIS A 104 12.67 -1.27 4.11
C HIS A 104 12.24 -0.88 2.70
N THR A 105 10.94 -0.83 2.44
CA THR A 105 10.38 -0.42 1.16
C THR A 105 9.37 0.70 1.34
N PHE A 106 9.35 1.65 0.41
CA PHE A 106 8.34 2.70 0.31
C PHE A 106 7.67 2.64 -1.06
N ASN A 107 6.34 2.50 -1.10
CA ASN A 107 5.57 2.25 -2.33
C ASN A 107 6.14 1.08 -3.15
N GLY A 108 6.68 0.06 -2.46
CA GLY A 108 7.35 -1.10 -3.05
C GLY A 108 8.75 -0.86 -3.61
N ILE A 109 9.29 0.35 -3.52
CA ILE A 109 10.68 0.67 -3.89
C ILE A 109 11.57 0.50 -2.65
N PRO A 110 12.69 -0.25 -2.72
CA PRO A 110 13.63 -0.36 -1.60
C PRO A 110 14.24 0.99 -1.23
N ILE A 111 14.13 1.35 0.05
CA ILE A 111 14.77 2.54 0.60
C ILE A 111 16.22 2.18 0.89
N ARG A 112 17.16 2.98 0.38
CA ARG A 112 18.59 2.84 0.69
C ARG A 112 19.02 4.00 1.58
N ARG A 113 19.42 3.71 2.81
CA ARG A 113 20.06 4.66 3.74
C ARG A 113 21.47 4.23 4.05
#